data_AF-A0A356DW68-F1
#
_entry.id   AF-A0A356DW68-F1
#
_cell.length_a   1.000
_cell.length_b   1.000
_cell.length_c   1.000
_cell.angle_alpha   90.00
_cell.angle_beta   90.00
_cell.angle_gamma   90.00
#
_symmetry.space_group_name_H-M   'P 1'
#
loop_
_entity.id
_entity.type
_entity.pdbx_description
1 polymer ?
#
loop_
_entity_poly.entity_id
_entity_poly.type
_entity_poly.pdbx_seq_one_letter_code
_entity_poly.pdbx_strand_id
1 'polypeptide(L)'
;MEKGNYQKKSSDRIYVTGHINPDTDSIASAIGYAWLLSERDGEPTVASRAGAVNMQTSFVLKTLGMEPPLLLTDASPRFDSVMR
;
A
#
# COMPACT_ATOMS: atom_id res chain seq x y z
N MET A 1 14.15 11.23 21.60
CA MET A 1 13.19 11.37 20.49
C MET A 1 11.84 10.92 21.03
N GLU A 2 10.99 11.88 21.39
CA GLU A 2 9.65 11.60 21.89
C GLU A 2 8.86 10.82 20.84
N LYS A 3 8.44 9.61 21.20
CA LYS A 3 7.43 8.89 20.42
C LYS A 3 6.13 9.67 20.61
N GLY A 4 5.81 10.54 19.65
CA GLY A 4 4.50 11.19 19.61
C GLY A 4 3.43 10.12 19.71
N ASN A 5 2.57 10.21 20.72
CA ASN A 5 1.47 9.28 20.94
C ASN A 5 0.47 9.38 19.78
N TYR A 6 0.70 8.62 18.71
CA TYR A 6 -0.27 8.41 17.66
C TYR A 6 -1.37 7.50 18.22
N GLN A 7 -2.48 8.10 18.64
CA GLN A 7 -3.70 7.38 19.03
C GLN A 7 -4.36 6.85 17.76
N LYS A 8 -4.09 5.58 17.44
CA LYS A 8 -4.58 4.89 16.25
C LYS A 8 -6.10 4.75 16.32
N LYS A 9 -6.83 5.40 15.41
CA LYS A 9 -8.28 5.20 15.31
C LYS A 9 -8.55 3.80 14.75
N SER A 10 -9.59 3.13 15.25
CA SER A 10 -10.04 1.80 14.82
C SER A 10 -10.35 1.69 13.31
N SER A 11 -10.42 2.81 12.59
CA SER A 11 -10.71 2.91 11.16
C SER A 11 -9.48 3.19 10.28
N ASP A 12 -8.32 3.47 10.86
CA ASP A 12 -7.13 3.86 10.09
C ASP A 12 -6.48 2.63 9.47
N ARG A 13 -6.59 2.51 8.13
CA ARG A 13 -5.90 1.47 7.36
C ARG A 13 -4.52 1.96 6.93
N ILE A 14 -3.54 1.07 6.96
CA ILE A 14 -2.19 1.35 6.43
C ILE A 14 -2.14 0.89 4.98
N TYR A 15 -2.02 1.81 4.05
CA TYR A 15 -1.84 1.48 2.64
C TYR A 15 -0.35 1.26 2.35
N VAL A 16 -0.02 0.07 1.85
CA VAL A 16 1.32 -0.23 1.37
C VAL A 16 1.33 -0.02 -0.14
N THR A 17 2.21 0.84 -0.64
CA THR A 17 2.25 1.22 -2.06
C THR A 17 3.68 1.28 -2.57
N GLY A 18 3.88 0.93 -3.84
CA GLY A 18 5.14 1.12 -4.55
C GLY A 18 5.21 2.47 -5.26
N HIS A 19 6.08 2.59 -6.26
CA HIS A 19 6.24 3.84 -7.01
C HIS A 19 5.12 4.10 -8.04
N ILE A 20 5.02 5.35 -8.51
CA ILE A 20 3.95 5.85 -9.39
C ILE A 20 3.80 5.11 -10.74
N ASN A 21 4.89 4.57 -11.28
CA ASN A 21 4.90 3.79 -12.52
C ASN A 21 5.12 2.30 -12.23
N PRO A 22 4.22 1.61 -11.50
CA PRO A 22 4.52 0.36 -10.82
C PRO A 22 5.02 -0.72 -11.78
N ASP A 23 6.16 -1.30 -11.42
CA ASP A 23 6.70 -2.50 -12.04
C ASP A 23 6.30 -3.74 -11.23
N THR A 24 6.73 -4.92 -11.70
CA THR A 24 6.36 -6.18 -11.04
C THR A 24 6.91 -6.25 -9.61
N ASP A 25 8.11 -5.74 -9.37
CA ASP A 25 8.69 -5.69 -8.02
C ASP A 25 7.86 -4.78 -7.10
N SER A 26 7.53 -3.56 -7.53
CA SER A 26 6.69 -2.65 -6.74
C SER A 26 5.35 -3.26 -6.34
N ILE A 27 4.69 -3.97 -7.25
CA ILE A 27 3.40 -4.62 -6.96
C ILE A 27 3.59 -5.82 -6.03
N ALA A 28 4.55 -6.69 -6.31
CA ALA A 28 4.80 -7.88 -5.48
C ALA A 28 5.24 -7.49 -4.06
N SER A 29 6.13 -6.51 -3.95
CA SER A 29 6.61 -5.95 -2.68
C SER A 29 5.47 -5.32 -1.88
N ALA A 30 4.56 -4.57 -2.51
CA ALA A 30 3.40 -3.99 -1.83
C ALA A 30 2.44 -5.07 -1.29
N ILE A 31 2.18 -6.13 -2.07
CA ILE A 31 1.35 -7.27 -1.66
C ILE A 31 2.00 -8.01 -0.49
N GLY A 32 3.25 -8.41 -0.66
CA GLY A 32 3.96 -9.22 0.34
C GLY A 32 4.17 -8.48 1.65
N TYR A 33 4.47 -7.18 1.60
CA TYR A 33 4.69 -6.39 2.79
C TYR A 33 3.40 -6.06 3.55
N ALA A 34 2.30 -5.78 2.84
CA ALA A 34 0.99 -5.66 3.49
C ALA A 34 0.61 -6.97 4.20
N TRP A 35 0.74 -8.11 3.51
CA TRP A 35 0.49 -9.41 4.13
C TRP A 35 1.37 -9.64 5.37
N LEU A 36 2.68 -9.36 5.29
CA LEU A 36 3.60 -9.52 6.41
C LEU A 36 3.23 -8.65 7.61
N LEU A 37 2.89 -7.38 7.41
CA LEU A 37 2.49 -6.47 8.50
C LEU A 37 1.16 -6.92 9.14
N SER A 38 0.20 -7.37 8.32
CA SER A 38 -1.06 -7.91 8.83
C SER A 38 -0.82 -9.17 9.66
N GLU A 39 -0.01 -10.10 9.17
CA GLU A 39 0.20 -11.41 9.80
C GLU A 39 1.09 -11.33 11.04
N ARG A 40 2.20 -10.57 10.94
CA ARG A 40 3.20 -10.46 12.02
C ARG A 40 2.77 -9.48 13.11
N ASP A 41 2.20 -8.34 12.72
CA ASP A 41 1.98 -7.21 13.63
C ASP A 41 0.49 -6.96 13.93
N GLY A 42 -0.44 -7.66 13.26
CA GLY A 42 -1.88 -7.42 13.41
C GLY A 42 -2.33 -6.05 12.88
N GLU A 43 -1.54 -5.46 11.98
CA GLU A 43 -1.79 -4.13 11.43
C GLU A 43 -2.87 -4.17 10.33
N PRO A 44 -3.86 -3.24 10.32
CA PRO A 44 -4.93 -3.21 9.33
C PRO A 44 -4.43 -2.68 7.99
N THR A 45 -3.61 -3.48 7.31
CA THR A 45 -2.91 -3.06 6.10
C THR A 45 -3.65 -3.44 4.82
N VAL A 46 -3.42 -2.68 3.75
CA VAL A 46 -3.99 -2.93 2.42
C VAL A 46 -2.91 -2.69 1.36
N ALA A 47 -2.66 -3.69 0.53
CA ALA A 47 -1.79 -3.51 -0.64
C ALA A 47 -2.45 -2.59 -1.67
N SER A 48 -1.67 -1.67 -2.21
CA SER A 48 -2.12 -0.69 -3.19
C SER A 48 -1.07 -0.44 -4.26
N ARG A 49 -1.50 0.19 -5.35
CA ARG A 49 -0.65 0.63 -6.46
C ARG A 49 -0.94 2.10 -6.77
N ALA A 50 0.11 2.84 -7.11
CA ALA A 50 0.02 4.27 -7.44
C ALA A 50 -0.23 4.54 -8.93
N GLY A 51 -0.27 3.50 -9.77
CA GLY A 51 -0.42 3.64 -11.22
C GLY A 51 -1.02 2.41 -11.90
N ALA A 52 -1.05 2.44 -13.22
CA ALA A 52 -1.57 1.35 -14.05
C ALA A 52 -0.65 0.11 -13.98
N VAL A 53 -1.25 -1.08 -13.98
CA VAL A 53 -0.51 -2.35 -14.00
C VAL A 53 -0.01 -2.61 -15.43
N ASN A 54 1.27 -2.90 -15.60
CA ASN A 54 1.84 -3.23 -16.90
C ASN A 54 1.51 -4.69 -17.32
N MET A 55 1.82 -5.07 -18.57
CA MET A 55 1.51 -6.41 -19.08
C MET A 55 2.24 -7.54 -18.36
N GLN A 56 3.52 -7.34 -18.00
CA GLN A 56 4.31 -8.35 -17.29
C GLN A 56 3.68 -8.65 -15.93
N THR A 57 3.36 -7.61 -15.17
CA THR A 57 2.73 -7.76 -13.86
C THR A 57 1.33 -8.34 -13.97
N SER A 58 0.56 -7.92 -14.98
CA SER A 58 -0.78 -8.50 -15.25
C SER A 58 -0.70 -10.00 -15.57
N PHE A 59 0.29 -10.42 -16.35
CA PHE A 59 0.54 -11.83 -16.65
C PHE A 59 0.84 -12.62 -15.37
N VAL A 60 1.72 -12.11 -14.50
CA VAL A 60 2.06 -12.76 -13.23
C VAL A 60 0.83 -12.88 -12.33
N LEU A 61 0.09 -11.79 -12.11
CA LEU A 61 -1.12 -11.78 -11.28
C LEU A 61 -2.16 -12.78 -11.80
N LYS A 62 -2.43 -12.79 -13.11
CA LYS A 62 -3.35 -13.75 -13.73
C LYS A 62 -2.87 -15.19 -13.58
N THR A 63 -1.57 -15.43 -13.75
CA THR A 63 -0.98 -16.77 -13.58
C THR A 63 -1.15 -17.29 -12.16
N LEU A 64 -1.08 -16.39 -11.17
CA LEU A 64 -1.26 -16.70 -9.76
C LEU A 64 -2.73 -16.66 -9.29
N GLY A 65 -3.68 -16.31 -10.16
CA GLY A 65 -5.09 -16.15 -9.80
C GLY A 65 -5.34 -15.01 -8.81
N MET A 66 -4.49 -13.98 -8.82
CA MET A 66 -4.56 -12.85 -7.90
C MET A 66 -5.16 -11.62 -8.59
N GLU A 67 -6.01 -10.90 -7.86
CA GLU A 67 -6.50 -9.60 -8.28
C GLU A 67 -5.42 -8.52 -8.09
N PRO A 68 -5.37 -7.51 -8.98
CA PRO A 68 -4.44 -6.40 -8.82
C PRO A 68 -4.73 -5.61 -7.53
N PRO A 69 -3.69 -5.04 -6.87
CA PRO A 69 -3.88 -4.19 -5.70
C PRO A 69 -4.76 -2.97 -5.99
N LEU A 70 -5.33 -2.41 -4.91
CA LEU A 70 -6.16 -1.21 -4.96
C LEU A 70 -5.40 -0.06 -5.64
N LEU A 71 -6.03 0.59 -6.63
CA LEU A 71 -5.49 1.82 -7.20
C LEU A 71 -5.66 2.97 -6.19
N LEU A 72 -4.54 3.49 -5.71
CA LEU A 72 -4.47 4.69 -4.87
C LEU A 72 -3.99 5.85 -5.74
N THR A 73 -4.90 6.73 -6.16
CA THR A 73 -4.59 7.82 -7.10
C THR A 73 -4.01 9.06 -6.44
N ASP A 74 -4.10 9.18 -5.12
CA ASP A 74 -3.64 10.34 -4.37
C ASP A 74 -3.22 9.94 -2.95
N ALA A 75 -2.04 10.40 -2.56
CA ALA A 75 -1.48 10.30 -1.21
C ALA A 75 -0.95 11.65 -0.72
N SER A 76 -1.37 12.75 -1.37
CA SER A 76 -0.95 14.10 -1.03
C SER A 76 -1.38 14.44 0.40
N PRO A 77 -0.50 15.11 1.18
CA PRO A 77 -0.86 15.53 2.51
C PRO A 77 -1.97 16.57 2.42
N ARG A 78 -2.97 16.45 3.29
CA ARG A 78 -4.00 17.49 3.41
C ARG A 78 -3.36 18.76 3.97
N PHE A 79 -3.82 19.93 3.54
CA PHE A 79 -3.27 21.22 3.96
C PHE A 79 -3.14 21.35 5.49
N ASP A 80 -4.15 20.90 6.24
CA ASP A 80 -4.16 20.86 7.71
C ASP A 80 -3.06 19.99 8.34
N SER A 81 -2.52 19.02 7.59
CA SER A 81 -1.45 18.13 8.07
C SER A 81 -0.04 18.72 7.92
N VAL A 82 0.11 19.77 7.09
CA VAL A 82 1.40 20.41 6.81
C VAL A 82 1.57 21.69 7.64
N MET A 83 0.48 22.41 7.92
CA MET A 83 0.50 23.60 8.78
C MET A 83 0.39 23.20 10.26
N ARG A 84 1.54 22.90 10.87
CA ARG A 84 1.68 22.73 12.32
C ARG A 84 2.64 23.76 12.90
#